data_AF-A0A4R2TF26-F1
#
_entry.id   AF-A0A4R2TF26-F1
#
_cell.length_a   1.000
_cell.length_b   1.000
_cell.length_c   1.000
_cell.angle_alpha   90.00
_cell.angle_beta   90.00
_cell.angle_gamma   90.00
#
_symmetry.space_group_name_H-M   'P 1'
#
loop_
_entity.id
_entity.type
_entity.pdbx_description
1 polymer ?
#
loop_
_entity_poly.entity_id
_entity_poly.type
_entity_poly.pdbx_seq_one_letter_code
_entity_poly.pdbx_strand_id
1 'polypeptide(L)'
;MKKMSSEELEKCLKYADITNITATDYGTFIRAMVYTIQKNLPIEIVDNSNNIIKAQIKSFSLTYIEGDEGRNDILDVEYYKSDEEILHTLEFDKIGTGNVVKDRKSGTRTFYRYYINMDNKQSFRFTFNRRISKA
;
A
#
# COMPACT_ATOMS: atom_id res chain seq x y z
N MET A 1 12.97 15.32 7.14
CA MET A 1 12.04 14.41 6.43
C MET A 1 12.81 13.78 5.28
N LYS A 2 12.58 12.49 5.02
CA LYS A 2 13.15 11.74 3.89
C LYS A 2 12.03 11.29 2.97
N LYS A 3 12.27 11.31 1.66
CA LYS A 3 11.34 10.81 0.64
C LYS A 3 12.00 9.66 -0.11
N MET A 4 11.24 8.61 -0.37
CA MET A 4 11.62 7.51 -1.25
C MET A 4 10.47 7.19 -2.20
N SER A 5 10.77 6.58 -3.34
CA SER A 5 9.76 6.17 -4.32
C SER A 5 9.95 4.72 -4.74
N SER A 6 8.94 4.17 -5.40
CA SER A 6 8.99 2.86 -6.03
C SER A 6 9.98 2.74 -7.18
N GLU A 7 10.70 3.80 -7.56
CA GLU A 7 11.87 3.70 -8.44
C GLU A 7 13.05 3.02 -7.72
N GLU A 8 13.08 3.12 -6.39
CA GLU A 8 14.11 2.54 -5.53
C GLU A 8 13.53 1.41 -4.67
N LEU A 9 12.97 0.38 -5.33
CA LEU A 9 12.21 -0.71 -4.67
C LEU A 9 12.97 -1.36 -3.51
N GLU A 10 14.28 -1.54 -3.62
CA GLU A 10 15.11 -2.08 -2.53
C GLU A 10 15.13 -1.18 -1.29
N LYS A 11 15.13 0.15 -1.46
CA LYS A 11 15.04 1.08 -0.33
C LYS A 11 13.67 0.98 0.34
N CYS A 12 12.60 0.83 -0.44
CA CYS A 12 11.26 0.61 0.12
C CYS A 12 11.15 -0.69 0.91
N LEU A 13 11.83 -1.76 0.47
CA LEU A 13 11.92 -3.01 1.24
C LEU A 13 12.71 -2.81 2.54
N LYS A 14 13.89 -2.18 2.47
CA LYS A 14 14.68 -1.87 3.67
C LYS A 14 13.90 -1.04 4.69
N TYR A 15 13.11 -0.08 4.22
CA TYR A 15 12.20 0.68 5.08
C TYR A 15 11.17 -0.22 5.77
N ALA A 16 10.53 -1.10 5.01
CA ALA A 16 9.55 -2.04 5.53
C ALA A 16 10.15 -3.07 6.52
N ASP A 17 11.48 -3.23 6.52
CA ASP A 17 12.23 -4.12 7.42
C ASP A 17 12.81 -3.41 8.65
N ILE A 18 12.56 -2.10 8.85
CA ILE A 18 12.90 -1.39 10.08
C ILE A 18 12.20 -2.04 11.27
N THR A 19 12.89 -2.21 12.40
CA THR A 19 12.42 -2.98 13.59
C THR A 19 11.00 -2.61 14.04
N ASN A 20 10.66 -1.32 14.05
CA ASN A 20 9.35 -0.84 14.51
C ASN A 20 8.22 -1.01 13.48
N ILE A 21 8.57 -1.35 12.24
CA ILE A 21 7.64 -1.50 11.11
C ILE A 21 7.52 -2.97 10.68
N THR A 22 8.60 -3.74 10.76
CA THR A 22 8.73 -5.05 10.09
C THR A 22 7.64 -6.07 10.45
N ALA A 23 7.18 -6.09 11.70
CA ALA A 23 6.14 -7.04 12.14
C ALA A 23 4.71 -6.44 12.05
N THR A 24 4.55 -5.25 11.50
CA THR A 24 3.27 -4.52 11.49
C THR A 24 2.50 -4.71 10.18
N ASP A 25 1.18 -4.51 10.23
CA ASP A 25 0.34 -4.52 9.04
C ASP A 25 0.80 -3.49 8.01
N TYR A 26 1.24 -2.31 8.48
CA TYR A 26 1.84 -1.28 7.63
C TYR A 26 3.09 -1.77 6.90
N GLY A 27 4.05 -2.40 7.59
CA GLY A 27 5.24 -2.97 6.96
C GLY A 27 4.92 -4.07 5.94
N THR A 28 3.90 -4.90 6.21
CA THR A 28 3.45 -5.91 5.25
C THR A 28 2.70 -5.30 4.05
N PHE A 29 2.01 -4.19 4.24
CA PHE A 29 1.35 -3.41 3.19
C PHE A 29 2.38 -2.78 2.23
N ILE A 30 3.42 -2.13 2.75
CA ILE A 30 4.51 -1.57 1.93
C ILE A 30 5.17 -2.68 1.09
N ARG A 31 5.50 -3.82 1.71
CA ARG A 31 6.02 -4.99 0.96
C ARG A 31 5.06 -5.47 -0.12
N ALA A 32 3.76 -5.50 0.17
CA ALA A 32 2.77 -5.90 -0.82
C ALA A 32 2.74 -4.96 -2.03
N MET A 33 2.84 -3.65 -1.83
CA MET A 33 2.95 -2.67 -2.92
C MET A 33 4.22 -2.89 -3.76
N VAL A 34 5.38 -3.03 -3.11
CA VAL A 34 6.66 -3.28 -3.80
C VAL A 34 6.58 -4.52 -4.68
N TYR A 35 6.16 -5.66 -4.13
CA TYR A 35 6.09 -6.92 -4.88
C TYR A 35 5.02 -6.89 -5.98
N THR A 36 3.96 -6.11 -5.81
CA THR A 36 2.93 -5.91 -6.83
C THR A 36 3.50 -5.17 -8.04
N ILE A 37 4.24 -4.09 -7.82
CA ILE A 37 4.92 -3.34 -8.88
C ILE A 37 5.97 -4.21 -9.56
N GLN A 38 6.83 -4.88 -8.80
CA GLN A 38 7.88 -5.76 -9.34
C GLN A 38 7.35 -6.83 -10.29
N LYS A 39 6.17 -7.38 -9.96
CA LYS A 39 5.55 -8.46 -10.75
C LYS A 39 4.49 -7.96 -11.72
N ASN A 40 4.30 -6.65 -11.79
CA ASN A 40 3.30 -6.02 -12.65
C ASN A 40 1.89 -6.62 -12.47
N LEU A 41 1.47 -6.82 -11.21
CA LEU A 41 0.22 -7.49 -10.88
C LEU A 41 -0.93 -6.49 -10.67
N PRO A 42 -2.17 -6.85 -11.05
CA PRO A 42 -3.33 -6.01 -10.79
C PRO A 42 -3.70 -6.03 -9.30
N ILE A 43 -4.33 -4.94 -8.88
CA ILE A 43 -4.92 -4.76 -7.56
C ILE A 43 -6.39 -4.35 -7.68
N GLU A 44 -7.10 -4.45 -6.56
CA GLU A 44 -8.43 -3.85 -6.40
C GLU A 44 -8.36 -2.84 -5.26
N ILE A 45 -8.86 -1.63 -5.52
CA ILE A 45 -9.05 -0.57 -4.53
C ILE A 45 -10.56 -0.40 -4.35
N VAL A 46 -11.02 -0.39 -3.11
CA VAL A 46 -12.42 -0.06 -2.77
C VAL A 46 -12.43 1.21 -1.94
N ASP A 47 -13.19 2.22 -2.37
CA ASP A 47 -13.36 3.46 -1.64
C ASP A 47 -14.48 3.37 -0.58
N ASN A 48 -14.67 4.45 0.17
CA ASN A 48 -15.71 4.57 1.19
C ASN A 48 -17.15 4.39 0.67
N SER A 49 -17.37 4.56 -0.64
CA SER A 49 -18.66 4.49 -1.32
C SER A 49 -18.91 3.09 -1.87
N ASN A 50 -18.01 2.13 -1.57
CA ASN A 50 -17.98 0.77 -2.11
C ASN A 50 -17.79 0.71 -3.64
N ASN A 51 -17.23 1.76 -4.25
CA ASN A 51 -16.83 1.68 -5.65
C ASN A 51 -15.60 0.80 -5.77
N ILE A 52 -15.66 -0.17 -6.69
CA ILE A 52 -14.58 -1.11 -6.94
C ILE A 52 -13.75 -0.62 -8.11
N ILE A 53 -12.48 -0.32 -7.86
CA ILE A 53 -11.52 0.14 -8.85
C ILE A 53 -10.53 -0.99 -9.11
N LYS A 54 -10.55 -1.54 -10.33
CA LYS A 54 -9.51 -2.45 -10.80
C LYS A 54 -8.35 -1.62 -11.33
N ALA A 55 -7.18 -1.78 -10.72
CA ALA A 55 -6.07 -0.88 -10.92
C ALA A 55 -4.74 -1.61 -11.11
N GLN A 56 -3.80 -0.90 -11.69
CA GLN A 56 -2.39 -1.28 -11.78
C GLN A 56 -1.56 -0.13 -11.23
N ILE A 57 -0.80 -0.41 -10.16
CA ILE A 57 0.05 0.60 -9.53
C ILE A 57 1.18 0.92 -10.51
N LYS A 58 1.29 2.19 -10.89
CA LYS A 58 2.37 2.72 -11.70
C LYS A 58 3.57 3.07 -10.82
N SER A 59 3.32 3.82 -9.75
CA SER A 59 4.35 4.22 -8.81
C SER A 59 3.75 4.46 -7.42
N PHE A 60 4.59 4.50 -6.40
CA PHE A 60 4.22 5.10 -5.12
C PHE A 60 5.41 5.88 -4.56
N SER A 61 5.13 6.86 -3.69
CA SER A 61 6.15 7.61 -2.97
C SER A 61 5.82 7.67 -1.48
N LEU A 62 6.83 7.52 -0.64
CA LEU A 62 6.70 7.60 0.81
C LEU A 62 7.60 8.70 1.37
N THR A 63 7.02 9.61 2.13
CA THR A 63 7.75 10.61 2.91
C THR A 63 7.60 10.31 4.39
N TYR A 64 8.72 10.23 5.11
CA TYR A 64 8.76 9.88 6.53
C TYR A 64 9.74 10.77 7.31
N ILE A 65 9.64 10.73 8.63
CA ILE A 65 10.59 11.37 9.55
C ILE A 65 11.58 10.31 10.02
N GLU A 66 12.87 10.56 9.82
CA GLU A 66 13.93 9.64 10.28
C GLU A 66 13.91 9.53 11.80
N GLY A 67 13.88 8.30 12.31
CA GLY A 67 13.69 7.97 13.73
C GLY A 67 12.23 7.89 14.20
N ASP A 68 11.25 8.18 13.33
CA ASP A 68 9.82 8.07 13.60
C ASP A 68 9.07 7.34 12.47
N GLU A 69 9.75 6.37 11.85
CA GLU A 69 9.24 5.66 10.68
C GLU A 69 7.95 4.88 10.99
N GLY A 70 6.96 4.99 10.10
CA GLY A 70 5.71 4.24 10.18
C GLY A 70 4.73 4.77 11.20
N ARG A 71 4.93 5.98 11.73
CA ARG A 71 3.99 6.65 12.63
C ARG A 71 3.06 7.62 11.92
N ASN A 72 3.62 8.57 11.17
CA ASN A 72 2.89 9.66 10.53
C ASN A 72 3.47 9.96 9.14
N ASP A 73 3.60 8.93 8.31
CA ASP A 73 4.16 9.06 6.98
C ASP A 73 3.15 9.71 6.02
N ILE A 74 3.63 10.12 4.86
CA ILE A 74 2.80 10.54 3.72
C ILE A 74 3.05 9.54 2.60
N LEU A 75 1.96 8.96 2.06
CA LEU A 75 2.01 8.02 0.96
C LEU A 75 1.22 8.54 -0.23
N ASP A 76 1.88 8.66 -1.37
CA ASP A 76 1.25 8.93 -2.66
C ASP A 76 1.25 7.64 -3.48
N VAL A 77 0.12 7.25 -4.06
CA VAL A 77 0.00 6.07 -4.92
C VAL A 77 -0.56 6.49 -6.27
N GLU A 78 0.24 6.29 -7.32
CA GLU A 78 -0.17 6.52 -8.69
C GLU A 78 -0.59 5.21 -9.36
N TYR A 79 -1.72 5.20 -10.04
CA TYR A 79 -2.25 4.01 -10.69
C TYR A 79 -3.04 4.32 -11.96
N TYR A 80 -3.11 3.33 -12.85
CA TYR A 80 -4.05 3.31 -13.96
C TYR A 80 -5.23 2.43 -13.59
N LYS A 81 -6.44 2.80 -14.01
CA LYS A 81 -7.56 1.85 -14.00
C LYS A 81 -7.42 0.91 -15.19
N SER A 82 -7.93 -0.31 -15.07
CA SER A 82 -7.77 -1.33 -16.12
C SER A 82 -8.45 -0.99 -17.46
N ASP A 83 -9.36 -0.02 -17.47
CA ASP A 83 -10.18 0.40 -18.60
C ASP A 83 -9.85 1.81 -19.15
N GLU A 84 -8.85 2.50 -18.58
CA GLU A 84 -8.43 3.82 -19.06
C GLU A 84 -6.93 4.06 -18.85
N GLU A 85 -6.32 4.82 -19.76
CA GLU A 85 -4.91 5.23 -19.68
C GLU A 85 -4.69 6.51 -18.84
N ILE A 86 -5.72 6.96 -18.13
CA ILE A 86 -5.64 8.13 -17.25
C ILE A 86 -4.90 7.74 -15.97
N LEU A 87 -3.87 8.52 -15.63
CA LEU A 87 -3.15 8.38 -14.37
C LEU A 87 -3.96 9.01 -13.24
N HIS A 88 -4.19 8.23 -12.18
CA HIS A 88 -4.86 8.67 -10.96
C HIS A 88 -3.89 8.65 -9.79
N THR A 89 -4.10 9.55 -8.82
CA THR A 89 -3.28 9.63 -7.61
C THR A 89 -4.18 9.52 -6.38
N LEU A 90 -3.78 8.67 -5.43
CA LEU A 90 -4.31 8.65 -4.08
C LEU A 90 -3.23 9.17 -3.13
N GLU A 91 -3.60 10.16 -2.32
CA GLU A 91 -2.73 10.77 -1.33
C GLU A 91 -3.22 10.41 0.07
N PHE A 92 -2.32 9.91 0.91
CA PHE A 92 -2.60 9.53 2.28
C PHE A 92 -1.69 10.30 3.22
N ASP A 93 -2.24 11.32 3.87
CA ASP A 93 -1.57 12.03 4.95
C ASP A 93 -1.63 11.23 6.26
N LYS A 94 -0.53 11.26 7.01
CA LYS A 94 -0.41 10.63 8.33
C LYS A 94 -0.80 9.15 8.32
N ILE A 95 -0.26 8.42 7.35
CA ILE A 95 -0.41 6.96 7.26
C ILE A 95 0.69 6.27 8.09
N GLY A 96 0.39 5.09 8.62
CA GLY A 96 1.35 4.31 9.38
C GLY A 96 0.72 3.10 10.05
N THR A 97 1.42 2.60 11.07
CA THR A 97 1.05 1.43 11.88
C THR A 97 -0.32 1.54 12.55
N GLY A 98 -0.78 2.76 12.89
CA GLY A 98 -2.10 3.00 13.48
C GLY A 98 -3.24 3.10 12.45
N ASN A 99 -2.92 3.31 11.18
CA ASN A 99 -3.90 3.64 10.13
C ASN A 99 -4.10 2.51 9.12
N VAL A 100 -3.14 1.58 9.05
CA VAL A 100 -3.18 0.43 8.15
C VAL A 100 -3.46 -0.84 8.94
N VAL A 101 -4.58 -1.49 8.62
CA VAL A 101 -5.03 -2.70 9.29
C VAL A 101 -5.24 -3.79 8.25
N LYS A 102 -4.64 -4.96 8.45
CA LYS A 102 -4.86 -6.11 7.59
C LYS A 102 -6.21 -6.75 7.90
N ASP A 103 -6.95 -7.10 6.86
CA ASP A 103 -8.23 -7.80 7.00
C ASP A 103 -8.01 -9.17 7.64
N ARG A 104 -8.51 -9.37 8.86
CA ARG A 104 -8.42 -10.66 9.58
C ARG A 104 -9.33 -11.74 8.97
N LYS A 105 -10.33 -11.36 8.17
CA LYS A 105 -11.18 -12.29 7.39
C LYS A 105 -10.56 -12.64 6.04
N SER A 106 -9.29 -12.30 5.79
CA SER A 106 -8.53 -12.85 4.67
C SER A 106 -8.33 -14.36 4.85
N GLY A 107 -9.40 -15.13 4.59
CA GLY A 107 -9.39 -16.57 4.55
C GLY A 107 -8.32 -17.06 3.58
N THR A 108 -7.80 -18.25 3.85
CA THR A 108 -6.55 -18.82 3.35
C THR A 108 -6.33 -18.90 1.84
N ARG A 109 -7.24 -18.43 0.97
CA ARG A 109 -7.27 -18.90 -0.42
C ARG A 109 -6.76 -17.98 -1.55
N THR A 110 -6.68 -16.64 -1.45
CA THR A 110 -6.28 -15.90 -2.69
C THR A 110 -5.65 -14.51 -2.60
N PHE A 111 -5.92 -13.68 -1.60
CA PHE A 111 -5.51 -12.26 -1.61
C PHE A 111 -5.00 -11.74 -0.26
N TYR A 112 -4.17 -10.70 -0.30
CA TYR A 112 -3.84 -9.88 0.87
C TYR A 112 -4.71 -8.62 0.85
N ARG A 113 -5.41 -8.31 1.94
CA ARG A 113 -6.30 -7.15 2.02
C ARG A 113 -5.92 -6.25 3.17
N TYR A 114 -5.92 -4.96 2.92
CA TYR A 114 -5.56 -3.92 3.89
C TYR A 114 -6.58 -2.80 3.84
N TYR A 115 -7.01 -2.36 5.01
CA TYR A 115 -7.81 -1.16 5.19
C TYR A 115 -6.88 -0.02 5.60
N ILE A 116 -7.03 1.12 4.94
CA ILE A 116 -6.37 2.36 5.28
C ILE A 116 -7.44 3.31 5.82
N ASN A 117 -7.17 3.91 6.98
CA ASN A 117 -8.05 4.92 7.59
C ASN A 117 -9.49 4.43 7.81
N MET A 118 -9.66 3.19 8.30
CA MET A 118 -10.96 2.50 8.41
C MET A 118 -12.04 3.32 9.14
N ASP A 119 -11.66 4.09 10.14
CA ASP A 119 -12.57 4.89 10.98
C ASP A 119 -12.82 6.32 10.46
N ASN A 120 -12.21 6.70 9.33
CA ASN A 120 -12.31 8.03 8.75
C ASN A 120 -13.26 8.06 7.54
N LYS A 121 -13.74 9.27 7.21
CA LYS A 121 -14.58 9.51 6.03
C LYS A 121 -13.91 9.14 4.70
N GLN A 122 -12.58 9.02 4.65
CA GLN A 122 -11.81 8.64 3.45
C GLN A 122 -11.10 7.30 3.70
N SER A 123 -11.88 6.25 3.95
CA SER A 123 -11.36 4.90 4.09
C SER A 123 -11.17 4.25 2.73
N PHE A 124 -10.10 3.45 2.61
CA PHE A 124 -9.80 2.68 1.41
C PHE A 124 -9.47 1.25 1.77
N ARG A 125 -9.83 0.30 0.91
CA ARG A 125 -9.40 -1.09 1.00
C ARG A 125 -8.56 -1.46 -0.21
N PHE A 126 -7.32 -1.83 0.02
CA PHE A 126 -6.43 -2.37 -1.00
C PHE A 126 -6.45 -3.90 -0.96
N THR A 127 -6.59 -4.53 -2.12
CA THR A 127 -6.52 -5.98 -2.30
C THR A 127 -5.41 -6.33 -3.28
N PHE A 128 -4.40 -7.05 -2.80
CA PHE A 128 -3.24 -7.49 -3.56
C PHE A 128 -3.31 -8.99 -3.87
N ASN A 129 -2.84 -9.37 -5.06
CA ASN A 129 -2.77 -10.77 -5.48
C ASN A 129 -1.73 -11.56 -4.66
N ARG A 130 -2.06 -12.75 -4.15
CA ARG A 130 -1.08 -13.56 -3.39
C ARG A 130 0.13 -14.03 -4.21
N ARG A 131 0.05 -14.01 -5.56
CA ARG A 131 1.21 -14.29 -6.45
C ARG A 131 2.41 -13.37 -6.16
N ILE A 132 2.20 -12.25 -5.47
CA ILE A 132 3.29 -11.40 -4.97
C ILE A 132 4.29 -12.18 -4.10
N SER A 133 3.86 -13.20 -3.35
CA SER A 133 4.71 -13.97 -2.45
C SER A 133 5.26 -15.29 -3.03
N LYS A 134 4.94 -15.63 -4.29
CA LYS A 134 5.49 -16.83 -4.95
C LYS A 134 6.69 -16.40 -5.81
N ALA A 135 7.90 -16.78 -5.40
CA ALA A 135 9.11 -16.64 -6.21
C ALA A 135 9.07 -17.61 -7.41
#